data_AF-A0A3D5CX99-F1
#
_entry.id   AF-A0A3D5CX99-F1
#
_cell.length_a   1.000
_cell.length_b   1.000
_cell.length_c   1.000
_cell.angle_alpha   90.00
_cell.angle_beta   90.00
_cell.angle_gamma   90.00
#
_symmetry.space_group_name_H-M   'P 1'
#
loop_
_entity.id
_entity.type
_entity.pdbx_description
1 polymer ?
#
loop_
_entity_poly.entity_id
_entity_poly.type
_entity_poly.pdbx_seq_one_letter_code
_entity_poly.pdbx_strand_id
1 'polypeptide(L)' 'MVSLDALWNELKTTYQKDLSPASYNTWIETAHPRSLDQSQLVVEVPSKIHKEYWE' A
#
# COMPACT_ATOMS: atom_id res chain seq x y z
N MET A 1 -12.23 4.07 -15.99
CA MET A 1 -11.09 4.69 -15.27
C MET A 1 -11.00 3.99 -13.93
N VAL A 2 -9.85 3.40 -13.59
CA VAL A 2 -9.65 2.79 -12.27
C VAL A 2 -9.38 3.93 -11.28
N SER A 3 -10.23 4.07 -10.26
CA SER A 3 -10.02 5.05 -9.20
C SER A 3 -8.90 4.59 -8.26
N LEU A 4 -8.16 5.53 -7.67
CA LEU A 4 -7.10 5.27 -6.69
C LEU A 4 -7.56 4.29 -5.59
N ASP A 5 -8.76 4.51 -5.03
CA ASP A 5 -9.34 3.65 -4.00
C ASP A 5 -9.65 2.24 -4.49
N ALA A 6 -10.11 2.09 -5.74
CA ALA A 6 -10.41 0.79 -6.32
C ALA A 6 -9.12 -0.02 -6.51
N LEU A 7 -8.06 0.63 -7.02
CA LEU A 7 -6.74 0.02 -7.15
C LEU A 7 -6.17 -0.37 -5.77
N TRP A 8 -6.25 0.52 -4.79
CA TRP A 8 -5.73 0.25 -3.45
C TRP A 8 -6.45 -0.89 -2.75
N ASN A 9 -7.78 -1.01 -2.93
CA ASN A 9 -8.56 -2.12 -2.38
C ASN A 9 -8.20 -3.47 -3.02
N GLU A 10 -7.95 -3.50 -4.34
CA GLU A 10 -7.46 -4.70 -5.02
C GLU A 10 -6.07 -5.11 -4.53
N LEU A 11 -5.16 -4.13 -4.36
CA LEU A 11 -3.83 -4.36 -3.80
C LEU A 11 -3.92 -4.91 -2.38
N LYS A 12 -4.73 -4.29 -1.51
CA LYS A 12 -4.99 -4.78 -0.15
C LYS A 12 -5.45 -6.24 -0.15
N THR A 13 -6.43 -6.57 -0.98
CA THR A 13 -6.96 -7.94 -1.08
C THR A 13 -5.89 -8.94 -1.53
N THR A 14 -5.03 -8.53 -2.45
CA THR A 14 -3.91 -9.36 -2.92
C THR A 14 -2.88 -9.57 -1.80
N TYR A 15 -2.42 -8.49 -1.16
CA TYR A 15 -1.44 -8.57 -0.08
C TYR A 15 -1.96 -9.30 1.16
N GLN A 16 -3.26 -9.26 1.46
CA GLN A 16 -3.85 -10.08 2.54
C GLN A 16 -3.73 -11.59 2.29
N LYS A 17 -3.64 -12.02 1.02
CA LYS A 17 -3.48 -13.43 0.65
C LYS A 17 -2.01 -13.85 0.66
N ASP A 18 -1.12 -12.96 0.23
CA ASP A 18 0.31 -13.25 0.08
C ASP A 18 1.13 -13.02 1.36
N LEU A 19 0.72 -12.09 2.23
CA LEU A 19 1.46 -11.74 3.44
C LEU A 19 0.88 -12.42 4.69
N SER A 20 1.75 -12.67 5.67
CA SER A 20 1.29 -13.03 7.03
C SER A 20 0.52 -11.87 7.67
N PRO A 21 -0.42 -12.13 8.60
CA PRO A 21 -1.22 -11.08 9.23
C PRO A 21 -0.37 -9.97 9.87
N ALA A 22 0.73 -10.33 10.53
CA ALA A 22 1.65 -9.36 11.13
C ALA A 22 2.33 -8.45 10.09
N SER A 23 2.75 -9.03 8.96
CA SER A 23 3.38 -8.27 7.88
C SER A 23 2.37 -7.36 7.19
N TYR A 24 1.17 -7.87 6.89
CA TYR A 24 0.11 -7.06 6.29
C TYR A 24 -0.27 -5.87 7.18
N ASN A 25 -0.51 -6.10 8.47
CA ASN A 25 -0.88 -5.04 9.41
C ASN A 25 0.25 -4.01 9.55
N THR A 26 1.51 -4.44 9.54
CA THR A 26 2.65 -3.52 9.67
C THR A 26 2.81 -2.65 8.42
N TRP A 27 2.77 -3.26 7.22
CA TRP A 27 3.22 -2.60 5.99
C TRP A 27 2.10 -2.05 5.12
N ILE A 28 0.93 -2.70 5.09
CA ILE A 28 -0.15 -2.39 4.14
C ILE A 28 -1.32 -1.70 4.84
N GLU A 29 -1.67 -2.12 6.05
CA GLU A 29 -2.78 -1.53 6.80
C GLU A 29 -2.48 -0.09 7.23
N THR A 30 -1.24 0.17 7.65
CA THR A 30 -0.78 1.52 8.06
C THR A 30 -0.51 2.46 6.89
N ALA A 31 -0.51 1.94 5.65
CA ALA A 31 -0.18 2.68 4.45
C ALA A 31 -1.44 3.22 3.77
N HIS A 32 -1.37 4.45 3.27
CA HIS A 32 -2.50 5.16 2.65
C HIS A 32 -2.15 5.64 1.24
N PRO A 33 -3.00 5.38 0.23
CA PRO A 33 -2.73 5.82 -1.13
C PRO A 33 -2.94 7.33 -1.21
N ARG A 34 -1.95 8.05 -1.73
CA ARG A 34 -1.98 9.52 -1.82
C ARG A 34 -2.32 10.01 -3.22
N SER A 35 -1.75 9.38 -4.25
CA SER A 35 -2.01 9.73 -5.64
C SER A 35 -1.59 8.60 -6.58
N LEU A 36 -2.27 8.52 -7.73
CA LEU A 36 -1.89 7.66 -8.85
C LEU A 36 -1.75 8.56 -10.07
N ASP A 37 -0.51 8.79 -10.50
CA ASP A 37 -0.19 9.61 -11.66
C ASP A 37 0.84 8.89 -12.53
N GLN A 38 0.65 8.91 -13.85
CA GLN A 38 1.61 8.31 -14.80
C GLN A 38 2.05 6.86 -14.48
N SER A 39 1.12 6.03 -14.01
CA SER A 39 1.36 4.65 -13.55
C SER A 39 2.24 4.51 -12.30
N GLN A 40 2.46 5.61 -11.58
CA GLN A 40 3.18 5.64 -10.33
C GLN A 40 2.18 5.81 -9.18
N LEU A 41 2.13 4.82 -8.29
CA LEU A 41 1.33 4.86 -7.08
C LEU A 41 2.17 5.47 -5.95
N VAL A 42 1.76 6.63 -5.46
CA VAL A 42 2.35 7.28 -4.30
C VAL A 42 1.58 6.86 -3.06
N VAL A 43 2.28 6.26 -2.10
CA VAL A 43 1.71 5.77 -0.84
C VAL A 43 2.37 6.50 0.31
N GLU A 44 1.58 6.97 1.25
CA GLU A 44 2.01 7.56 2.50
C GLU A 44 2.13 6.48 3.57
N VAL A 45 3.27 6.44 4.27
CA VAL A 45 3.57 5.49 5.34
C VAL A 45 3.87 6.23 6.64
N PRO A 46 3.58 5.66 7.81
CA PRO A 46 3.58 6.38 9.09
C PRO A 46 4.98 6.80 9.58
N SER A 47 6.06 6.22 9.07
CA SER A 47 7.42 6.55 9.54
C SER A 47 8.50 6.37 8.47
N LYS A 48 9.62 7.08 8.63
CA LYS A 48 10.80 6.97 7.74
C LYS A 48 11.37 5.55 7.67
N ILE A 49 11.40 4.83 8.79
CA ILE A 49 11.84 3.42 8.85
C ILE A 49 10.93 2.54 7.97
N HIS A 50 9.63 2.86 7.88
CA HIS A 50 8.74 2.11 6.99
C HIS A 50 9.03 2.34 5.51
N LYS A 51 9.60 3.49 5.14
CA LYS A 51 9.97 3.80 3.75
C LYS A 51 11.21 3.01 3.30
N GLU A 52 12.21 2.86 4.17
CA GLU A 52 13.46 2.15 3.86
C GLU A 52 13.29 0.65 3.58
N TYR A 53 12.16 0.04 3.99
CA TYR A 53 11.84 -1.36 3.68
C TYR A 53 11.13 -1.56 2.32
N TRP A 54 10.65 -0.47 1.71
CA TRP A 54 9.96 -0.48 0.42
C TRP A 54 10.85 -0.02 -0.75
N GLU A 55 11.99 0.62 -0.46
CA GLU A 55 13.06 0.92 -1.44
C GLU A 55 13.91 -0.31 -1.71
#